data_AF-A0A6N2KW75-F1
#
_entry.id   AF-A0A6N2KW75-F1
#
_cell.length_a   1.000
_cell.length_b   1.000
_cell.length_c   1.000
_cell.angle_alpha   90.00
_cell.angle_beta   90.00
_cell.angle_gamma   90.00
#
_symmetry.space_group_name_H-M   'P 1'
#
loop_
_entity.id
_entity.type
_entity.pdbx_description
1 polymer ?
#
loop_
_entity_poly.entity_id
_entity_poly.type
_entity_poly.pdbx_seq_one_letter_code
_entity_poly.pdbx_strand_id
1 'polypeptide(L)'
;MNLVSMLKLFCLLSTMKNALRSALYTILQIMRQRRIQRGALTLASAEVKFQIDTETHDPLDIGMYQIREANQMVEEFMLAANVSVAEKILKEFPECSLLRRHPTPTKEMLGPLLRTAAAVGLNLDVTSSKALADSLDRAVGDDPYFNKLIRIMATRCMTQAVYFCSGELSPPEFLHYGLAAPLYTHFTSPIRRYADVIVHRLLAASIGIYKLPTIFQDRPQLTSIADNLNYRHRNAQMASRGSVELHTLIYFRNRPTDTEARIVKMRSNGFIVFVPKRASIPDNERR
;
A
#
# COMPACT_ATOMS: atom_id res chain seq x y z
N MET A 1 21.74 25.96 -33.56
CA MET A 1 21.07 24.67 -33.89
C MET A 1 19.91 25.00 -34.80
N ASN A 2 19.84 24.48 -36.04
CA ASN A 2 18.76 24.84 -36.96
C ASN A 2 17.45 24.11 -36.58
N LEU A 3 16.31 24.67 -37.00
CA LEU A 3 14.97 24.19 -36.63
C LEU A 3 14.77 22.70 -37.00
N VAL A 4 15.37 22.25 -38.11
CA VAL A 4 15.32 20.86 -38.59
C VAL A 4 16.07 19.91 -37.66
N SER A 5 17.25 20.28 -37.18
CA SER A 5 18.00 19.50 -36.19
C SER A 5 17.27 19.42 -34.85
N MET A 6 16.57 20.50 -34.45
CA MET A 6 15.79 20.54 -33.22
C MET A 6 14.54 19.65 -33.30
N LEU A 7 13.83 19.66 -34.43
CA LEU A 7 12.71 18.74 -34.69
C LEU A 7 13.15 17.27 -34.74
N LYS A 8 14.29 16.96 -35.38
CA LYS A 8 14.84 15.59 -35.40
C LYS A 8 15.19 15.10 -34.00
N LEU A 9 15.81 15.94 -33.18
CA LEU A 9 16.14 15.60 -31.78
C LEU A 9 14.87 15.39 -30.93
N PHE A 10 13.86 16.23 -31.11
CA PHE A 10 12.58 16.10 -30.40
C PHE A 10 11.82 14.83 -30.80
N CYS A 11 11.82 14.50 -32.09
CA CYS A 11 11.25 13.26 -32.60
C CYS A 11 12.00 12.03 -32.07
N LEU A 12 13.34 12.07 -32.04
CA LEU A 12 14.17 11.00 -31.49
C LEU A 12 13.91 10.78 -29.99
N LEU A 13 13.87 11.86 -29.21
CA LEU A 13 13.56 11.83 -27.77
C LEU A 13 12.15 11.32 -27.50
N SER A 14 11.17 11.74 -28.30
CA SER A 14 9.79 11.24 -28.24
C SER A 14 9.73 9.72 -28.53
N THR A 15 10.46 9.28 -29.56
CA THR A 15 10.51 7.87 -29.98
C THR A 15 11.18 7.01 -28.91
N MET A 16 12.31 7.45 -28.35
CA MET A 16 12.99 6.79 -27.22
C MET A 16 12.11 6.72 -25.97
N LYS A 17 11.42 7.81 -25.64
CA LYS A 17 10.48 7.86 -24.51
C LYS A 17 9.33 6.87 -24.69
N ASN A 18 8.78 6.77 -25.89
CA ASN A 18 7.69 5.86 -26.21
C ASN A 18 8.15 4.40 -26.20
N ALA A 19 9.33 4.11 -26.76
CA ALA A 19 9.93 2.77 -26.74
C ALA A 19 10.22 2.30 -25.31
N LEU A 20 10.87 3.15 -24.49
CA LEU A 20 11.15 2.86 -23.09
C LEU A 20 9.85 2.66 -22.29
N ARG A 21 8.84 3.52 -22.50
CA ARG A 21 7.54 3.38 -21.85
C ARG A 21 6.87 2.06 -22.22
N SER A 22 6.88 1.68 -23.49
CA SER A 22 6.28 0.43 -23.97
C SER A 22 6.98 -0.81 -23.40
N ALA A 23 8.32 -0.81 -23.38
CA ALA A 23 9.10 -1.91 -22.82
C ALA A 23 8.87 -2.05 -21.30
N LEU A 24 8.95 -0.95 -20.55
CA LEU A 24 8.69 -0.94 -19.11
C LEU A 24 7.26 -1.35 -18.79
N TYR A 25 6.29 -0.95 -19.60
CA TYR A 25 4.90 -1.34 -19.42
C TYR A 25 4.67 -2.84 -19.67
N THR A 26 5.31 -3.42 -20.68
CA THR A 26 5.25 -4.87 -20.92
C THR A 26 5.83 -5.65 -19.74
N ILE A 27 7.01 -5.25 -19.25
CA ILE A 27 7.65 -5.86 -18.08
C ILE A 27 6.75 -5.73 -16.84
N LEU A 28 6.15 -4.56 -16.65
CA LEU A 28 5.21 -4.29 -15.57
C LEU A 28 4.03 -5.27 -15.55
N GLN A 29 3.38 -5.48 -16.71
CA GLN A 29 2.25 -6.40 -16.80
C GLN A 29 2.66 -7.83 -16.43
N ILE A 30 3.83 -8.28 -16.89
CA ILE A 30 4.35 -9.62 -16.58
C ILE A 30 4.61 -9.75 -15.07
N MET A 31 5.29 -8.78 -14.46
CA MET A 31 5.60 -8.77 -13.03
C MET A 31 4.33 -8.80 -12.17
N ARG A 32 3.36 -7.96 -12.52
CA ARG A 32 2.08 -7.88 -11.85
C ARG A 32 1.29 -9.18 -11.97
N GLN A 33 1.21 -9.76 -13.17
CA GLN A 33 0.54 -11.05 -13.39
C GLN A 33 1.17 -12.16 -12.55
N ARG A 34 2.50 -12.26 -12.52
CA ARG A 34 3.20 -13.23 -11.66
C ARG A 34 2.92 -13.02 -10.17
N ARG A 35 2.79 -11.76 -9.74
CA ARG A 35 2.47 -11.42 -8.35
C ARG A 35 1.03 -11.80 -7.98
N ILE A 36 0.07 -11.56 -8.86
CA ILE A 36 -1.32 -12.00 -8.71
C ILE A 36 -1.41 -13.54 -8.69
N GLN A 37 -0.71 -14.21 -9.60
CA GLN A 37 -0.66 -15.69 -9.65
C GLN A 37 -0.10 -16.31 -8.37
N ARG A 38 0.89 -15.66 -7.74
CA ARG A 38 1.41 -16.06 -6.41
C ARG A 38 0.43 -15.82 -5.26
N GLY A 39 -0.64 -15.05 -5.47
CA GLY A 39 -1.68 -14.77 -4.47
C GLY A 39 -1.52 -13.45 -3.75
N ALA A 40 -0.93 -12.44 -4.39
CA ALA A 40 -0.90 -11.10 -3.83
C ALA A 40 -2.32 -10.52 -3.75
N LEU A 41 -2.65 -9.95 -2.60
CA LEU A 41 -3.98 -9.41 -2.36
C LEU A 41 -4.06 -7.98 -2.90
N THR A 42 -5.02 -7.75 -3.80
CA THR A 42 -5.42 -6.39 -4.17
C THR A 42 -6.47 -5.93 -3.16
N LEU A 43 -6.02 -5.25 -2.11
CA LEU A 43 -6.87 -4.70 -1.06
C LEU A 43 -7.22 -3.24 -1.36
N ALA A 44 -8.40 -2.80 -0.91
CA ALA A 44 -8.88 -1.44 -1.11
C ALA A 44 -8.86 -0.66 0.20
N SER A 45 -8.35 0.57 0.15
CA SER A 45 -8.45 1.55 1.23
C SER A 45 -9.45 2.64 0.86
N ALA A 46 -10.09 3.24 1.88
CA ALA A 46 -10.97 4.40 1.73
C ALA A 46 -10.20 5.72 1.82
N GLU A 47 -8.96 5.76 1.31
CA GLU A 47 -8.09 6.93 1.47
C GLU A 47 -8.59 8.14 0.67
N VAL A 48 -8.72 9.26 1.39
CA VAL A 48 -9.16 10.56 0.91
C VAL A 48 -7.93 11.49 0.83
N LYS A 49 -7.84 12.30 -0.22
CA LYS A 49 -6.91 13.43 -0.31
C LYS A 49 -7.67 14.75 -0.33
N PHE A 50 -7.10 15.74 0.36
CA PHE A 50 -7.56 17.11 0.36
C PHE A 50 -6.71 17.93 -0.61
N GLN A 51 -7.37 18.83 -1.35
CA GLN A 51 -6.69 20.02 -1.85
C GLN A 51 -6.89 21.11 -0.80
N ILE A 52 -5.80 21.71 -0.34
CA ILE A 52 -5.82 22.76 0.70
C ILE A 52 -5.52 24.08 0.01
N ASP A 53 -6.32 25.10 0.33
CA ASP A 53 -6.10 26.47 -0.10
C ASP A 53 -4.81 27.01 0.50
N THR A 54 -3.95 27.60 -0.32
CA THR A 54 -2.62 28.04 0.13
C THR A 54 -2.63 29.31 0.98
N GLU A 55 -3.73 30.08 0.98
CA GLU A 55 -3.86 31.32 1.76
C GLU A 55 -4.64 31.08 3.05
N THR A 56 -5.84 30.52 2.94
CA THR A 56 -6.75 30.27 4.06
C THR A 56 -6.44 29.00 4.83
N HIS A 57 -5.63 28.09 4.25
CA HIS A 57 -5.34 26.75 4.78
C HIS A 57 -6.57 25.85 4.94
N ASP A 58 -7.71 26.25 4.36
CA ASP A 58 -8.94 25.47 4.36
C ASP A 58 -8.93 24.41 3.26
N PRO A 59 -9.54 23.22 3.49
CA PRO A 59 -9.72 22.24 2.42
C PRO A 59 -10.71 22.76 1.36
N LEU A 60 -10.24 22.84 0.12
CA LEU A 60 -10.98 23.25 -1.08
C LEU A 60 -11.76 22.12 -1.73
N ASP A 61 -11.20 20.91 -1.75
CA ASP A 61 -11.82 19.73 -2.35
C ASP A 61 -11.41 18.44 -1.63
N ILE A 62 -12.32 17.47 -1.61
CA ILE A 62 -12.16 16.13 -1.07
C ILE A 62 -12.27 15.11 -2.22
N GLY A 63 -11.15 14.46 -2.54
CA GLY A 63 -11.08 13.49 -3.63
C GLY A 63 -10.56 12.13 -3.18
N MET A 64 -11.10 11.05 -3.74
CA MET A 64 -10.41 9.74 -3.71
C MET A 64 -9.15 9.81 -4.56
N TYR A 65 -8.05 9.28 -4.04
CA TYR A 65 -6.80 9.20 -4.80
C TYR A 65 -6.96 8.22 -5.98
N GLN A 66 -6.81 8.73 -7.21
CA GLN A 66 -6.83 7.90 -8.41
C GLN A 66 -5.44 7.31 -8.66
N ILE A 67 -5.37 5.98 -8.62
CA ILE A 67 -4.15 5.24 -9.00
C ILE A 67 -4.05 5.24 -10.51
N ARG A 68 -2.99 5.83 -11.06
CA ARG A 68 -2.70 5.84 -12.50
C ARG A 68 -1.72 4.72 -12.86
N GLU A 69 -1.61 4.41 -14.15
CA GLU A 69 -0.64 3.42 -14.67
C GLU A 69 0.80 3.70 -14.20
N ALA A 70 1.20 4.98 -14.18
CA ALA A 70 2.52 5.38 -13.70
C ALA A 70 2.74 5.03 -12.22
N ASN A 71 1.70 5.13 -11.38
CA ASN A 71 1.79 4.72 -9.97
C ASN A 71 2.01 3.21 -9.86
N GLN A 72 1.24 2.43 -10.62
CA GLN A 72 1.38 0.97 -10.67
C GLN A 72 2.76 0.56 -11.17
N MET A 73 3.29 1.28 -12.17
CA MET A 73 4.63 1.07 -12.71
C MET A 73 5.70 1.22 -11.61
N VAL A 74 5.69 2.36 -10.93
CA VAL A 74 6.63 2.64 -9.85
C VAL A 74 6.49 1.61 -8.73
N GLU A 75 5.26 1.23 -8.38
CA GLU A 75 4.98 0.25 -7.33
C GLU A 75 5.64 -1.11 -7.61
N GLU A 76 5.46 -1.68 -8.79
CA GLU A 76 6.00 -3.02 -9.10
C GLU A 76 7.54 -3.03 -9.15
N PHE A 77 8.17 -1.98 -9.68
CA PHE A 77 9.63 -1.86 -9.63
C PHE A 77 10.14 -1.64 -8.20
N MET A 78 9.45 -0.85 -7.38
CA MET A 78 9.80 -0.69 -5.97
C MET A 78 9.68 -2.00 -5.19
N LEU A 79 8.64 -2.80 -5.47
CA LEU A 79 8.47 -4.12 -4.86
C LEU A 79 9.61 -5.07 -5.25
N ALA A 80 9.97 -5.12 -6.54
CA ALA A 80 11.09 -5.94 -7.00
C ALA A 80 12.41 -5.52 -6.35
N ALA A 81 12.72 -4.23 -6.32
CA ALA A 81 13.92 -3.72 -5.66
C ALA A 81 13.96 -4.09 -4.17
N ASN A 82 12.84 -3.92 -3.47
CA ASN A 82 12.72 -4.28 -2.06
C ASN A 82 12.94 -5.79 -1.81
N VAL A 83 12.40 -6.66 -2.67
CA VAL A 83 12.59 -8.12 -2.56
C VAL A 83 14.05 -8.49 -2.84
N SER A 84 14.65 -7.99 -3.91
CA SER A 84 16.04 -8.29 -4.26
C SER A 84 17.03 -7.81 -3.19
N VAL A 85 16.78 -6.65 -2.59
CA VAL A 85 17.60 -6.16 -1.47
C VAL A 85 17.41 -7.03 -0.23
N ALA A 86 16.17 -7.45 0.08
CA ALA A 86 15.92 -8.35 1.19
C ALA A 86 16.67 -9.68 1.04
N GLU A 87 16.66 -10.26 -0.16
CA GLU A 87 17.42 -11.48 -0.48
C GLU A 87 18.93 -11.28 -0.30
N LYS A 88 19.47 -10.17 -0.81
CA LYS A 88 20.91 -9.88 -0.72
C LYS A 88 21.37 -9.66 0.72
N ILE A 89 20.65 -8.85 1.51
CA ILE A 89 21.05 -8.59 2.91
C ILE A 89 20.91 -9.86 3.76
N LEU A 90 19.84 -10.65 3.57
CA LEU A 90 19.63 -11.87 4.34
C LEU A 90 20.69 -12.93 4.04
N LYS A 91 21.11 -13.04 2.77
CA LYS A 91 22.18 -13.95 2.36
C LYS A 91 23.50 -13.62 3.06
N GLU A 92 23.82 -12.34 3.23
CA GLU A 92 25.05 -11.90 3.87
C GLU A 92 24.97 -11.93 5.40
N PHE A 93 23.83 -11.51 5.94
CA PHE A 93 23.60 -11.25 7.35
C PHE A 93 22.35 -12.04 7.82
N PRO A 94 22.44 -13.37 7.92
CA PRO A 94 21.29 -14.24 8.17
C PRO A 94 20.62 -13.96 9.52
N GLU A 95 21.38 -13.57 10.53
CA GLU A 95 20.88 -13.32 11.89
C GLU A 95 20.61 -11.84 12.19
N CYS A 96 21.09 -10.92 11.35
CA CYS A 96 21.07 -9.49 11.61
C CYS A 96 20.59 -8.65 10.41
N SER A 97 19.60 -9.15 9.68
CA SER A 97 18.92 -8.41 8.61
C SER A 97 17.63 -7.76 9.09
N LEU A 98 17.44 -6.47 8.79
CA LEU A 98 16.18 -5.79 9.03
C LEU A 98 15.20 -6.09 7.89
N LEU A 99 14.16 -6.85 8.21
CA LEU A 99 13.14 -7.31 7.27
C LEU A 99 11.76 -6.77 7.66
N ARG A 100 10.78 -6.94 6.78
CA ARG A 100 9.38 -6.58 7.04
C ARG A 100 8.46 -7.69 6.57
N ARG A 101 7.68 -8.23 7.51
CA ARG A 101 6.70 -9.30 7.26
C ARG A 101 5.27 -8.81 7.40
N HIS A 102 4.34 -9.59 6.89
CA HIS A 102 2.91 -9.39 7.09
C HIS A 102 2.32 -10.74 7.50
N PRO A 103 2.09 -10.96 8.80
CA PRO A 103 1.63 -12.25 9.30
C PRO A 103 0.27 -12.65 8.70
N THR A 104 0.07 -13.95 8.50
CA THR A 104 -1.23 -14.48 8.08
C THR A 104 -2.30 -14.14 9.14
N PRO A 105 -3.46 -13.56 8.75
CA PRO A 105 -4.56 -13.32 9.68
C PRO A 105 -5.10 -14.63 10.27
N THR A 106 -5.48 -14.60 11.55
CA THR A 106 -6.12 -15.76 12.17
C THR A 106 -7.58 -15.90 11.72
N LYS A 107 -8.17 -17.08 11.92
CA LYS A 107 -9.57 -17.34 11.57
C LYS A 107 -10.52 -16.41 12.33
N GLU A 108 -10.19 -16.10 13.59
CA GLU A 108 -10.96 -15.20 14.45
C GLU A 108 -10.98 -13.77 13.89
N MET A 109 -9.83 -13.30 13.39
CA MET A 109 -9.72 -11.98 12.75
C MET A 109 -10.55 -11.88 11.48
N LEU A 110 -10.64 -12.96 10.70
CA LEU A 110 -11.41 -13.03 9.46
C LEU A 110 -12.90 -13.34 9.69
N GLY A 111 -13.29 -13.79 10.88
CA GLY A 111 -14.68 -14.15 11.21
C GLY A 111 -15.72 -13.07 10.88
N PRO A 112 -15.50 -11.78 11.22
CA PRO A 112 -16.43 -10.70 10.83
C PRO A 112 -16.60 -10.55 9.31
N LEU A 113 -15.52 -10.70 8.54
CA LEU A 113 -15.57 -10.66 7.08
C LEU A 113 -16.42 -11.82 6.54
N LEU A 114 -16.16 -13.04 7.02
CA LEU A 114 -16.88 -14.24 6.57
C LEU A 114 -18.37 -14.17 6.87
N ARG A 115 -18.76 -13.71 8.07
CA ARG A 115 -20.18 -13.52 8.42
C ARG A 115 -20.85 -12.48 7.54
N THR A 116 -20.17 -11.37 7.27
CA THR A 116 -20.71 -10.30 6.41
C THR A 116 -20.85 -10.78 4.97
N ALA A 117 -19.86 -11.48 4.45
CA ALA A 117 -19.89 -12.08 3.12
C ALA A 117 -21.04 -13.08 2.98
N ALA A 118 -21.19 -14.01 3.93
CA ALA A 118 -22.25 -15.01 3.92
C ALA A 118 -23.65 -14.36 3.96
N ALA A 119 -23.83 -13.29 4.75
CA ALA A 119 -25.10 -12.56 4.84
C ALA A 119 -25.51 -11.90 3.52
N VAL A 120 -24.56 -11.61 2.62
CA VAL A 120 -24.82 -11.07 1.27
C VAL A 120 -24.67 -12.14 0.18
N GLY A 121 -24.70 -13.43 0.55
CA GLY A 121 -24.66 -14.55 -0.39
C GLY A 121 -23.28 -14.86 -0.99
N LEU A 122 -22.19 -14.31 -0.43
CA LEU A 122 -20.83 -14.58 -0.87
C LEU A 122 -20.16 -15.65 -0.03
N ASN A 123 -19.45 -16.56 -0.69
CA ASN A 123 -18.54 -17.50 -0.06
C ASN A 123 -17.09 -17.09 -0.33
N LEU A 124 -16.39 -16.61 0.70
CA LEU A 124 -14.98 -16.24 0.62
C LEU A 124 -14.10 -17.38 1.11
N ASP A 125 -13.10 -17.74 0.30
CA ASP A 125 -12.13 -18.77 0.64
C ASP A 125 -10.92 -18.14 1.33
N VAL A 126 -10.68 -18.49 2.59
CA VAL A 126 -9.60 -17.94 3.41
C VAL A 126 -8.47 -18.94 3.64
N THR A 127 -8.42 -20.05 2.88
CA THR A 127 -7.39 -21.10 3.02
C THR A 127 -5.98 -20.60 2.70
N SER A 128 -5.85 -19.64 1.79
CA SER A 128 -4.60 -19.01 1.41
C SER A 128 -4.83 -17.58 0.93
N SER A 129 -3.76 -16.78 0.80
CA SER A 129 -3.87 -15.44 0.21
C SER A 129 -4.37 -15.48 -1.23
N LYS A 130 -3.99 -16.51 -2.02
CA LYS A 130 -4.47 -16.71 -3.39
C LYS A 130 -5.96 -17.02 -3.44
N ALA A 131 -6.40 -17.96 -2.61
CA ALA A 131 -7.81 -18.33 -2.55
C ALA A 131 -8.69 -17.15 -2.11
N LEU A 132 -8.18 -16.34 -1.17
CA LEU A 132 -8.85 -15.11 -0.76
C LEU A 132 -8.86 -14.07 -1.87
N ALA A 133 -7.74 -13.86 -2.57
CA ALA A 133 -7.68 -12.96 -3.72
C ALA A 133 -8.71 -13.36 -4.78
N ASP A 134 -8.75 -14.64 -5.15
CA ASP A 134 -9.62 -15.15 -6.20
C ASP A 134 -11.11 -15.09 -5.81
N SER A 135 -11.44 -15.39 -4.56
CA SER A 135 -12.82 -15.27 -4.07
C SER A 135 -13.25 -13.80 -3.95
N LEU A 136 -12.35 -12.88 -3.58
CA LEU A 136 -12.59 -11.44 -3.62
C LEU A 136 -12.74 -10.92 -5.05
N ASP A 137 -12.00 -11.45 -6.02
CA ASP A 137 -12.12 -11.06 -7.44
C ASP A 137 -13.48 -11.50 -8.02
N ARG A 138 -14.00 -12.66 -7.59
CA ARG A 138 -15.34 -13.15 -7.96
C ARG A 138 -16.49 -12.49 -7.21
N ALA A 139 -16.22 -11.72 -6.14
CA ALA A 139 -17.25 -11.06 -5.34
C ALA A 139 -17.83 -9.84 -6.06
N VAL A 140 -18.70 -10.08 -7.04
CA VAL A 140 -19.40 -9.06 -7.82
C VAL A 140 -20.86 -9.00 -7.37
N GLY A 141 -21.41 -7.79 -7.33
CA GLY A 141 -22.81 -7.54 -7.02
C GLY A 141 -23.33 -6.34 -7.82
N ASP A 142 -24.63 -6.05 -7.72
CA ASP A 142 -25.29 -5.05 -8.56
C ASP A 142 -24.81 -3.61 -8.30
N ASP A 143 -24.38 -3.29 -7.07
CA ASP A 143 -23.76 -2.00 -6.76
C ASP A 143 -22.31 -1.98 -7.28
N PRO A 144 -21.91 -1.01 -8.12
CA PRO A 144 -20.54 -0.84 -8.60
C PRO A 144 -19.46 -0.78 -7.50
N TYR A 145 -19.84 -0.42 -6.27
CA TYR A 145 -18.95 -0.34 -5.11
C TYR A 145 -18.94 -1.59 -4.24
N PHE A 146 -19.78 -2.59 -4.52
CA PHE A 146 -19.91 -3.81 -3.73
C PHE A 146 -18.55 -4.51 -3.51
N ASN A 147 -17.83 -4.77 -4.60
CA ASN A 147 -16.52 -5.40 -4.53
C ASN A 147 -15.52 -4.58 -3.70
N LYS A 148 -15.54 -3.24 -3.87
CA LYS A 148 -14.67 -2.31 -3.14
C LYS A 148 -14.97 -2.34 -1.64
N LEU A 149 -16.25 -2.38 -1.25
CA LEU A 149 -16.68 -2.47 0.16
C LEU A 149 -16.20 -3.76 0.81
N ILE A 150 -16.36 -4.90 0.13
CA ILE A 150 -15.89 -6.20 0.63
C ILE A 150 -14.36 -6.18 0.81
N ARG A 151 -13.61 -5.59 -0.14
CA ARG A 151 -12.14 -5.44 -0.01
C ARG A 151 -11.73 -4.50 1.13
N ILE A 152 -12.47 -3.42 1.38
CA ILE A 152 -12.22 -2.54 2.54
C ILE A 152 -12.41 -3.32 3.84
N MET A 153 -13.47 -4.12 3.93
CA MET A 153 -13.70 -4.98 5.10
C MET A 153 -12.61 -6.04 5.27
N ALA A 154 -12.18 -6.67 4.17
CA ALA A 154 -11.07 -7.61 4.19
C ALA A 154 -9.79 -6.95 4.73
N THR A 155 -9.48 -5.74 4.28
CA THR A 155 -8.32 -4.96 4.75
C THR A 155 -8.35 -4.73 6.26
N ARG A 156 -9.52 -4.45 6.83
CA ARG A 156 -9.69 -4.24 8.28
C ARG A 156 -9.50 -5.51 9.12
N CYS A 157 -9.61 -6.69 8.51
CA CYS A 157 -9.41 -7.98 9.15
C CYS A 157 -7.97 -8.48 9.02
N MET A 158 -7.10 -7.76 8.29
CA MET A 158 -5.69 -8.12 8.13
C MET A 158 -4.89 -7.79 9.39
N THR A 159 -3.78 -8.50 9.58
CA THR A 159 -2.79 -8.13 10.60
C THR A 159 -2.03 -6.87 10.16
N GLN A 160 -1.30 -6.26 11.07
CA GLN A 160 -0.37 -5.20 10.71
C GLN A 160 0.94 -5.82 10.18
N ALA A 161 1.46 -5.28 9.08
CA ALA A 161 2.81 -5.57 8.65
C ALA A 161 3.82 -4.95 9.62
N VAL A 162 4.84 -5.70 10.00
CA VAL A 162 5.82 -5.35 11.04
C VAL A 162 7.24 -5.55 10.55
N TYR A 163 8.13 -4.63 10.96
CA TYR A 163 9.57 -4.80 10.89
C TYR A 163 10.02 -5.83 11.93
N PHE A 164 11.07 -6.57 11.62
CA PHE A 164 11.67 -7.54 12.53
C PHE A 164 13.14 -7.80 12.17
N CYS A 165 13.92 -8.30 13.13
CA CYS A 165 15.27 -8.79 12.88
C CYS A 165 15.22 -10.25 12.43
N SER A 166 15.95 -10.60 11.36
CA SER A 166 15.91 -11.93 10.76
C SER A 166 16.28 -13.05 11.74
N GLY A 167 17.20 -12.82 12.68
CA GLY A 167 17.58 -13.79 13.69
C GLY A 167 16.50 -14.10 14.75
N GLU A 168 15.39 -13.37 14.78
CA GLU A 168 14.32 -13.60 15.78
C GLU A 168 13.31 -14.68 15.39
N LEU A 169 13.13 -14.90 14.10
CA LEU A 169 12.05 -15.72 13.57
C LEU A 169 12.63 -16.77 12.63
N SER A 170 11.84 -17.83 12.39
CA SER A 170 12.21 -18.83 11.40
C SER A 170 11.86 -18.37 9.98
N PRO A 171 12.56 -18.83 8.92
CA PRO A 171 12.31 -18.41 7.55
C PRO A 171 10.85 -18.51 7.07
N PRO A 172 10.06 -19.55 7.44
CA PRO A 172 8.63 -19.61 7.09
C PRO A 172 7.80 -18.43 7.62
N GLU A 173 8.22 -17.79 8.71
CA GLU A 173 7.53 -16.66 9.33
C GLU A 173 7.85 -15.31 8.66
N PHE A 174 8.84 -15.27 7.77
CA PHE A 174 9.25 -14.04 7.06
C PHE A 174 8.22 -13.60 6.02
N LEU A 175 7.29 -14.49 5.67
CA LEU A 175 6.27 -14.29 4.66
C LEU A 175 5.55 -12.95 4.82
N HIS A 176 5.40 -12.26 3.70
CA HIS A 176 4.54 -11.09 3.57
C HIS A 176 3.21 -11.48 2.92
N TYR A 177 2.23 -11.87 3.73
CA TYR A 177 0.92 -12.40 3.30
C TYR A 177 0.25 -11.55 2.21
N GLY A 178 0.10 -10.25 2.44
CA GLY A 178 -0.57 -9.35 1.48
C GLY A 178 0.16 -9.19 0.13
N LEU A 179 1.47 -9.41 0.08
CA LEU A 179 2.26 -9.28 -1.15
C LEU A 179 2.52 -10.64 -1.81
N ALA A 180 2.16 -11.74 -1.16
CA ALA A 180 2.59 -13.09 -1.51
C ALA A 180 4.10 -13.19 -1.80
N ALA A 181 4.90 -12.53 -0.97
CA ALA A 181 6.35 -12.51 -1.07
C ALA A 181 6.95 -13.29 0.11
N PRO A 182 7.76 -14.35 -0.13
CA PRO A 182 8.42 -15.10 0.94
C PRO A 182 9.35 -14.24 1.80
N LEU A 183 9.92 -13.19 1.19
CA LEU A 183 10.87 -12.31 1.82
C LEU A 183 10.65 -10.88 1.33
N TYR A 184 10.73 -9.90 2.25
CA TYR A 184 10.50 -8.50 1.94
C TYR A 184 11.19 -7.57 2.94
N THR A 185 11.57 -6.38 2.49
CA THR A 185 12.00 -5.27 3.34
C THR A 185 11.59 -3.93 2.71
N HIS A 186 11.88 -2.81 3.38
CA HIS A 186 11.77 -1.48 2.78
C HIS A 186 13.16 -0.92 2.49
N PHE A 187 13.40 -0.52 1.25
CA PHE A 187 14.67 0.04 0.79
C PHE A 187 14.51 1.35 0.00
N THR A 188 13.39 1.50 -0.71
CA THR A 188 13.19 2.49 -1.77
C THR A 188 12.81 3.91 -1.31
N SER A 189 12.85 4.23 -0.01
CA SER A 189 12.50 5.57 0.49
C SER A 189 13.26 5.99 1.77
N PRO A 190 14.60 6.05 1.76
CA PRO A 190 15.42 6.41 2.94
C PRO A 190 15.17 7.82 3.48
N ILE A 191 14.73 8.76 2.64
CA ILE A 191 14.46 10.16 3.06
C ILE A 191 13.34 10.23 4.12
N ARG A 192 12.35 9.34 4.04
CA ARG A 192 11.11 9.41 4.85
C ARG A 192 10.90 8.20 5.75
N ARG A 193 11.81 7.24 5.75
CA ARG A 193 11.73 6.01 6.55
C ARG A 193 13.11 5.61 7.04
N TYR A 194 13.28 5.58 8.35
CA TYR A 194 14.55 5.18 8.97
C TYR A 194 14.89 3.70 8.75
N ALA A 195 13.87 2.83 8.60
CA ALA A 195 14.08 1.43 8.24
C ALA A 195 14.89 1.28 6.95
N ASP A 196 14.53 2.06 5.92
CA ASP A 196 15.25 2.08 4.64
C ASP A 196 16.69 2.54 4.84
N VAL A 197 16.98 3.52 5.71
CA VAL A 197 18.36 3.93 6.02
C VAL A 197 19.19 2.77 6.59
N ILE A 198 18.62 1.97 7.50
CA ILE A 198 19.29 0.79 8.06
C ILE A 198 19.55 -0.24 6.96
N VAL A 199 18.54 -0.52 6.12
CA VAL A 199 18.67 -1.46 5.00
C VAL A 199 19.70 -0.98 3.97
N HIS A 200 19.80 0.33 3.71
CA HIS A 200 20.86 0.90 2.86
C HIS A 200 22.26 0.63 3.44
N ARG A 201 22.43 0.74 4.76
CA ARG A 201 23.70 0.43 5.43
C ARG A 201 24.03 -1.07 5.40
N LEU A 202 23.04 -1.93 5.62
CA LEU A 202 23.16 -3.38 5.47
C LEU A 202 23.56 -3.75 4.03
N LEU A 203 22.87 -3.18 3.04
CA LEU A 203 23.17 -3.43 1.64
C LEU A 203 24.59 -2.97 1.29
N ALA A 204 24.98 -1.75 1.67
CA ALA A 204 26.32 -1.22 1.41
C ALA A 204 27.42 -2.09 2.04
N ALA A 205 27.18 -2.64 3.23
CA ALA A 205 28.09 -3.59 3.85
C ALA A 205 28.15 -4.94 3.13
N SER A 206 27.01 -5.44 2.66
CA SER A 206 26.94 -6.71 1.91
C SER A 206 27.64 -6.72 0.56
N ILE A 207 27.98 -5.54 0.04
CA ILE A 207 28.73 -5.36 -1.20
C ILE A 207 30.11 -4.72 -0.98
N GLY A 208 30.56 -4.64 0.29
CA GLY A 208 31.92 -4.22 0.64
C GLY A 208 32.21 -2.72 0.52
N ILE A 209 31.21 -1.85 0.37
CA ILE A 209 31.44 -0.40 0.29
C ILE A 209 31.82 0.17 1.67
N TYR A 210 31.14 -0.27 2.72
CA TYR A 210 31.38 0.18 4.10
C TYR A 210 31.35 -1.02 5.06
N LYS A 211 32.00 -0.90 6.22
CA LYS A 211 31.79 -1.89 7.29
C LYS A 211 30.41 -1.70 7.92
N LEU A 212 29.74 -2.80 8.27
CA LEU A 212 28.46 -2.75 8.97
C LEU A 212 28.64 -2.12 10.36
N PRO A 213 27.91 -1.06 10.74
CA PRO A 213 27.97 -0.52 12.10
C PRO A 213 27.64 -1.58 13.15
N THR A 214 28.35 -1.57 14.27
CA THR A 214 28.22 -2.58 15.36
C THR A 214 26.80 -2.67 15.91
N ILE A 215 26.08 -1.53 15.98
CA ILE A 215 24.68 -1.47 16.40
C ILE A 215 23.72 -2.32 15.56
N PHE A 216 24.07 -2.62 14.31
CA PHE A 216 23.27 -3.47 13.42
C PHE A 216 23.79 -4.90 13.33
N GLN A 217 24.89 -5.22 14.01
CA GLN A 217 25.40 -6.59 14.12
C GLN A 217 24.78 -7.31 15.32
N ASP A 218 24.35 -6.57 16.34
CA ASP A 218 23.74 -7.11 17.54
C ASP A 218 22.23 -7.34 17.35
N ARG A 219 21.80 -8.60 17.49
CA ARG A 219 20.40 -9.00 17.31
C ARG A 219 19.46 -8.29 18.30
N PRO A 220 19.68 -8.31 19.63
CA PRO A 220 18.84 -7.60 20.59
C PRO A 220 18.68 -6.10 20.29
N GLN A 221 19.76 -5.41 19.90
CA GLN A 221 19.68 -4.01 19.50
C GLN A 221 18.85 -3.82 18.23
N LEU A 222 19.05 -4.64 17.19
CA LEU A 222 18.30 -4.53 15.95
C LEU A 222 16.80 -4.82 16.15
N THR A 223 16.47 -5.77 17.02
CA THR A 223 15.09 -6.03 17.49
C THR A 223 14.47 -4.81 18.15
N SER A 224 15.15 -4.21 19.12
CA SER A 224 14.64 -3.01 19.81
C SER A 224 14.41 -1.85 18.83
N ILE A 225 15.29 -1.70 17.83
CA ILE A 225 15.11 -0.72 16.75
C ILE A 225 13.87 -1.06 15.91
N ALA A 226 13.67 -2.32 15.54
CA ALA A 226 12.50 -2.78 14.78
C ALA A 226 11.19 -2.50 15.55
N ASP A 227 11.15 -2.73 16.86
CA ASP A 227 9.99 -2.44 17.70
C ASP A 227 9.67 -0.95 17.76
N ASN A 228 10.69 -0.10 17.94
CA ASN A 228 10.50 1.35 17.89
C ASN A 228 10.02 1.81 16.50
N LEU A 229 10.55 1.23 15.41
CA LEU A 229 10.08 1.51 14.04
C LEU A 229 8.59 1.13 13.88
N ASN A 230 8.18 -0.02 14.39
CA ASN A 230 6.79 -0.48 14.37
C ASN A 230 5.88 0.46 15.16
N TYR A 231 6.28 0.84 16.38
CA TYR A 231 5.55 1.79 17.22
C TYR A 231 5.38 3.15 16.53
N ARG A 232 6.46 3.73 16.02
CA ARG A 232 6.42 5.02 15.32
C ARG A 232 5.62 4.95 14.04
N HIS A 233 5.70 3.86 13.29
CA HIS A 233 4.90 3.66 12.08
C HIS A 233 3.41 3.61 12.40
N ARG A 234 3.00 2.89 13.45
CA ARG A 234 1.60 2.85 13.91
C ARG A 234 1.10 4.23 14.30
N ASN A 235 1.88 4.98 15.08
CA ASN A 235 1.50 6.33 15.51
C ASN A 235 1.38 7.30 14.34
N ALA A 236 2.31 7.24 13.37
CA ALA A 236 2.24 8.06 12.16
C ALA A 236 0.98 7.76 11.33
N GLN A 237 0.59 6.48 11.23
CA GLN A 237 -0.64 6.08 10.56
C GLN A 237 -1.90 6.57 11.29
N MET A 238 -1.91 6.52 12.63
CA MET A 238 -3.01 7.06 13.44
C MET A 238 -3.13 8.58 13.31
N ALA A 239 -2.01 9.30 13.41
CA ALA A 239 -1.98 10.75 13.23
C ALA A 239 -2.45 11.17 11.83
N SER A 240 -2.01 10.45 10.78
CA SER A 240 -2.46 10.68 9.40
C SER A 240 -3.98 10.51 9.28
N ARG A 241 -4.56 9.42 9.81
CA ARG A 241 -6.01 9.21 9.80
C ARG A 241 -6.78 10.26 10.59
N GLY A 242 -6.29 10.63 11.78
CA GLY A 242 -6.92 11.69 12.59
C GLY A 242 -6.87 13.05 11.91
N SER A 243 -5.78 13.35 11.19
CA SER A 243 -5.68 14.56 10.37
C SER A 243 -6.71 14.54 9.23
N VAL A 244 -6.85 13.43 8.51
CA VAL A 244 -7.87 13.27 7.47
C VAL A 244 -9.27 13.48 8.05
N GLU A 245 -9.59 12.83 9.17
CA GLU A 245 -10.89 12.97 9.82
C GLU A 245 -11.19 14.41 10.22
N LEU A 246 -10.24 15.10 10.86
CA LEU A 246 -10.37 16.51 11.24
C LEU A 246 -10.63 17.41 10.04
N HIS A 247 -9.85 17.27 8.96
CA HIS A 247 -10.03 18.09 7.76
C HIS A 247 -11.32 17.74 7.01
N THR A 248 -11.81 16.50 7.08
CA THR A 248 -13.15 16.15 6.58
C THR A 248 -14.24 16.91 7.35
N LEU A 249 -14.15 16.98 8.69
CA LEU A 249 -15.12 17.72 9.50
C LEU A 249 -15.09 19.22 9.21
N ILE A 250 -13.90 19.82 9.10
CA ILE A 250 -13.73 21.24 8.74
C ILE A 250 -14.34 21.52 7.36
N TYR A 251 -14.08 20.64 6.39
CA TYR A 251 -14.59 20.78 5.02
C TYR A 251 -16.12 20.82 4.97
N PHE A 252 -16.79 19.90 5.67
CA PHE A 252 -18.24 19.78 5.66
C PHE A 252 -18.96 20.74 6.62
N ARG A 253 -18.24 21.37 7.58
CA ARG A 253 -18.83 22.27 8.58
C ARG A 253 -19.73 23.35 7.97
N ASN A 254 -19.29 23.93 6.86
CA ASN A 254 -20.00 25.00 6.17
C ASN A 254 -20.53 24.56 4.79
N ARG A 255 -20.57 23.25 4.52
CA ARG A 255 -20.93 22.68 3.20
C ARG A 255 -21.88 21.49 3.37
N PRO A 256 -23.16 21.71 3.71
CA PRO A 256 -24.15 20.63 3.69
C PRO A 256 -24.20 20.04 2.27
N THR A 257 -24.18 18.72 2.15
CA THR A 257 -24.15 18.02 0.85
C THR A 257 -25.03 16.79 0.92
N ASP A 258 -25.98 16.69 -0.01
CA ASP A 258 -26.76 15.48 -0.21
C ASP A 258 -26.02 14.53 -1.14
N THR A 259 -25.77 13.31 -0.68
CA THR A 259 -25.04 12.29 -1.45
C THR A 259 -25.53 10.90 -1.11
N GLU A 260 -25.43 10.00 -2.08
CA GLU A 260 -25.63 8.58 -1.84
C GLU A 260 -24.59 8.03 -0.86
N ALA A 261 -25.06 7.14 0.02
CA ALA A 261 -24.23 6.43 0.97
C ALA A 261 -24.68 4.97 1.07
N ARG A 262 -23.79 4.10 1.55
CA ARG A 262 -24.02 2.66 1.64
C ARG A 262 -23.78 2.22 3.06
N ILE A 263 -24.72 1.49 3.63
CA ILE A 263 -24.61 1.01 5.00
C ILE A 263 -23.52 -0.06 5.05
N VAL A 264 -22.51 0.15 5.89
CA VAL A 264 -21.41 -0.81 6.10
C VAL A 264 -21.48 -1.52 7.44
N LYS A 265 -22.25 -0.98 8.40
CA LYS A 265 -22.47 -1.62 9.69
C LYS A 265 -23.80 -1.18 10.29
N MET A 266 -24.58 -2.15 10.74
CA MET A 266 -25.79 -1.93 11.54
C MET A 266 -25.49 -2.13 13.02
N ARG A 267 -26.13 -1.32 13.87
CA ARG A 267 -26.15 -1.44 15.33
C ARG A 267 -27.60 -1.31 15.81
N SER A 268 -27.86 -1.66 17.07
CA SER A 268 -29.19 -1.52 17.67
C SER A 268 -29.68 -0.06 17.72
N ASN A 269 -28.78 0.91 17.80
CA ASN A 269 -29.09 2.34 17.95
C ASN A 269 -28.64 3.21 16.77
N GLY A 270 -28.32 2.61 15.62
CA GLY A 270 -27.91 3.37 14.44
C GLY A 270 -27.09 2.55 13.45
N PHE A 271 -26.52 3.23 12.46
CA PHE A 271 -25.77 2.60 11.39
C PHE A 271 -24.55 3.44 10.99
N ILE A 272 -23.54 2.79 10.43
CA ILE A 272 -22.36 3.41 9.86
C ILE A 272 -22.48 3.30 8.35
N VAL A 273 -22.25 4.42 7.67
CA VAL A 273 -22.26 4.49 6.21
C VAL A 273 -20.87 4.69 5.64
N PHE A 274 -20.68 4.18 4.44
CA PHE A 274 -19.61 4.55 3.52
C PHE A 274 -20.19 5.50 2.48
N VAL A 275 -19.52 6.63 2.30
CA VAL A 275 -19.89 7.63 1.30
C VAL A 275 -18.90 7.52 0.13
N PRO A 276 -19.25 6.85 -0.98
CA PRO A 276 -18.47 6.89 -2.20
C PRO A 276 -18.53 8.28 -2.83
N LYS A 277 -17.46 8.66 -3.51
CA LYS A 277 -17.33 10.01 -4.07
C LYS A 277 -18.53 10.36 -4.99
N ARG A 278 -19.21 11.46 -4.65
CA ARG A 278 -19.65 12.54 -5.56
C ARG A 278 -19.77 13.85 -4.75
N ALA A 279 -18.64 14.45 -4.41
CA ALA A 279 -18.58 15.89 -4.12
C ALA A 279 -17.83 16.56 -5.28
N SER A 280 -18.31 16.37 -6.50
CA SER A 280 -18.01 17.33 -7.56
C SER A 280 -19.21 18.26 -7.62
N ILE A 281 -19.01 19.49 -7.16
CA ILE A 281 -19.90 20.62 -7.46
C ILE A 281 -20.18 20.55 -8.97
N PRO A 282 -21.43 20.64 -9.43
CA PRO A 282 -21.73 20.79 -10.85
C PRO A 282 -20.89 21.95 -11.41
N ASP A 283 -20.31 21.80 -12.60
CA ASP A 283 -19.51 22.85 -13.28
C ASP A 283 -20.26 24.19 -13.47
N ASN A 284 -21.55 24.26 -13.14
CA ASN A 284 -22.40 25.44 -13.23
C ASN A 284 -22.23 26.47 -12.09
N GLU A 285 -21.46 26.20 -11.03
CA GLU A 285 -21.18 27.18 -9.96
C GLU A 285 -19.75 27.73 -9.99
N ARG A 286 -18.95 27.41 -11.02
CA ARG A 286 -17.72 28.15 -11.32
C ARG A 286 -18.03 29.37 -12.17
N ARG A 287 -18.65 30.39 -11.58
CA ARG A 287 -18.65 31.76 -12.08
C ARG A 287 -18.42 32.74 -10.95
#